data_AF-A0A8R1V5P1-F1
#
_entry.id   AF-A0A8R1V5P1-F1
#
_cell.length_a   1.000
_cell.length_b   1.000
_cell.length_c   1.000
_cell.angle_alpha   90.00
_cell.angle_beta   90.00
_cell.angle_gamma   90.00
#
_symmetry.space_group_name_H-M   'P 1'
#
loop_
_entity.id
_entity.type
_entity.pdbx_description
1 polymer ?
#
loop_
_entity_poly.entity_id
_entity_poly.type
_entity_poly.pdbx_seq_one_letter_code
_entity_poly.pdbx_strand_id
1 'polypeptide(L)'
;MALTKRVKPNGAGDHVDESTKNDGDPIIPAPSWDAMLVKDWKSDVGKTIFRRIFHWGPFVALFLIFYIGFVAATLALSWWPINSVGGFIHFSIFLFWNYSTLNNFLKAAFMGGGYLTKEWIPDLTDVDDHLQYCNQCKGYKAPRAHHCSKCQRCVLKMDHHCPWINNCVGHRNHAHFVFFLASASTGCFHACLIIAASIYHGLNLVWYTRYAEKDSYPVVRLTITWFLMSVLAVALAAGVAIAVGILLFIQLKGIYKGKTALEEYIVSKADHWREERSEEGEEVTPFIFPYDMGWKNNLKEILSGWGDARGNGVWWPVKNGTNQFTLSEEQLRQKASKRERARTVVITENYLGGWWRAVYVGPRAFFCQPISEEARVKVEIGDRWMVTRGMKYWLYGRRIGRNGQDIDMQPKGWFPRRYAVVMNDSDDETSTSKSE
;
A
#
# COMPACT_ATOMS: atom_id res chain seq x y z
N MET A 1 17.93 27.46 14.54
CA MET A 1 17.81 27.38 16.01
C MET A 1 16.58 28.18 16.42
N ALA A 2 15.44 27.52 16.60
CA ALA A 2 14.26 28.08 17.24
C ALA A 2 13.71 26.97 18.13
N LEU A 3 14.09 27.02 19.41
CA LEU A 3 13.59 26.13 20.45
C LEU A 3 12.10 26.39 20.63
N THR A 4 11.26 25.54 20.05
CA THR A 4 9.86 25.45 20.46
C THR A 4 9.83 24.97 21.90
N LYS A 5 9.40 25.86 22.79
CA LYS A 5 9.25 25.61 24.23
C LYS A 5 8.45 24.32 24.45
N ARG A 6 9.08 23.35 25.12
CA ARG A 6 8.40 22.20 25.73
C ARG A 6 7.36 22.74 26.70
N VAL A 7 6.08 22.67 26.35
CA VAL A 7 5.00 22.82 27.32
C VAL A 7 4.92 21.47 28.03
N LYS A 8 5.37 21.42 29.29
CA LYS A 8 5.09 20.29 30.17
C LYS A 8 3.56 20.21 30.36
N PRO A 9 2.89 19.08 30.12
CA PRO A 9 1.57 18.88 30.65
C PRO A 9 1.67 18.82 32.18
N ASN A 10 0.82 19.59 32.85
CA ASN A 10 0.65 19.50 34.30
C ASN A 10 0.28 18.07 34.71
N GLY A 11 0.85 17.63 35.82
CA GLY A 11 0.71 16.27 36.35
C GLY A 11 -0.73 15.77 36.35
N ALA A 12 -0.96 14.69 35.60
CA ALA A 12 -1.95 13.69 35.93
C ALA A 12 -1.14 12.48 36.41
N GLY A 13 -1.39 12.08 37.66
CA GLY A 13 -0.49 11.25 38.44
C GLY A 13 -0.16 9.90 37.80
N ASP A 14 1.09 9.51 38.03
CA ASP A 14 1.58 8.15 37.93
C ASP A 14 0.74 7.23 38.82
N HIS A 15 -0.20 6.53 38.20
CA HIS A 15 -0.67 5.24 38.67
C HIS A 15 -0.71 4.30 37.46
N VAL A 16 0.47 3.83 37.06
CA VAL A 16 0.57 2.50 36.47
C VAL A 16 0.24 1.56 37.63
N ASP A 17 -0.96 1.04 37.64
CA ASP A 17 -1.36 -0.01 38.56
C ASP A 17 -0.50 -1.24 38.26
N GLU A 18 0.56 -1.44 39.05
CA GLU A 18 1.49 -2.57 38.95
C GLU A 18 0.84 -3.90 39.39
N SER A 19 -0.46 -3.92 39.69
CA SER A 19 -1.17 -5.08 40.24
C SER A 19 -1.84 -6.03 39.23
N THR A 20 -1.64 -5.85 37.92
CA THR A 20 -2.09 -6.83 36.91
C THR A 20 -0.96 -7.33 36.00
N LYS A 21 0.16 -7.80 36.59
CA LYS A 21 0.93 -8.86 35.94
C LYS A 21 0.18 -10.18 36.12
N ASN A 22 -0.83 -10.39 35.29
CA ASN A 22 -1.26 -11.76 35.00
C ASN A 22 -0.19 -12.36 34.09
N ASP A 23 0.66 -13.23 34.65
CA ASP A 23 1.65 -14.06 33.94
C ASP A 23 1.01 -15.07 32.95
N GLY A 24 -0.20 -14.79 32.46
CA GLY A 24 -1.00 -15.66 31.59
C GLY A 24 -1.69 -14.96 30.42
N ASP A 25 -1.59 -13.64 30.27
CA ASP A 25 -2.18 -12.96 29.10
C ASP A 25 -1.17 -12.93 27.93
N PRO A 26 -1.50 -13.50 26.75
CA PRO A 26 -0.57 -13.52 25.61
C PRO A 26 -0.40 -12.15 24.93
N ILE A 27 -1.09 -11.10 25.40
CA ILE A 27 -1.19 -9.80 24.73
C ILE A 27 -0.95 -8.66 25.74
N ILE A 28 -0.04 -7.76 25.38
CA ILE A 28 0.23 -6.50 26.09
C ILE A 28 -0.63 -5.41 25.42
N PRO A 29 -1.48 -4.67 26.17
CA PRO A 29 -2.33 -3.63 25.60
C PRO A 29 -1.53 -2.45 25.04
N ALA A 30 -2.14 -1.70 24.12
CA ALA A 30 -1.54 -0.47 23.60
C ALA A 30 -1.44 0.59 24.72
N PRO A 31 -0.32 1.33 24.82
CA PRO A 31 -0.21 2.45 25.74
C PRO A 31 -1.18 3.59 25.38
N SER A 32 -1.58 4.38 26.38
CA SER A 32 -2.55 5.49 26.26
C SER A 32 -1.93 6.82 25.78
N TRP A 33 -0.72 6.79 25.24
CA TRP A 33 0.03 7.99 24.83
C TRP A 33 -0.67 8.74 23.68
N ASP A 34 -0.62 10.08 23.73
CA ASP A 34 -1.22 10.92 22.69
C ASP A 34 -0.50 10.72 21.34
N ALA A 35 -1.30 10.51 20.31
CA ALA A 35 -0.81 10.47 18.94
C ALA A 35 -1.12 11.83 18.31
N MET A 36 -0.12 12.70 18.24
CA MET A 36 -0.24 13.97 17.51
C MET A 36 -0.41 13.72 16.00
N LEU A 37 -1.65 13.46 15.58
CA LEU A 37 -2.04 13.22 14.19
C LEU A 37 -2.47 14.50 13.48
N VAL A 38 -2.40 14.50 12.15
CA VAL A 38 -3.00 15.57 11.36
C VAL A 38 -4.52 15.49 11.49
N LYS A 39 -5.13 16.46 12.17
CA LYS A 39 -6.58 16.50 12.42
C LYS A 39 -7.39 16.92 11.18
N ASP A 40 -6.79 17.62 10.22
CA ASP A 40 -7.48 18.09 9.00
C ASP A 40 -7.07 17.29 7.75
N TRP A 41 -7.95 16.37 7.35
CA TRP A 41 -7.79 15.53 6.17
C TRP A 41 -7.71 16.30 4.85
N LYS A 42 -8.22 17.54 4.78
CA LYS A 42 -8.11 18.38 3.58
C LYS A 42 -6.66 18.81 3.35
N SER A 43 -5.89 18.95 4.43
CA SER A 43 -4.48 19.36 4.41
C SER A 43 -3.51 18.19 4.14
N ASP A 44 -3.96 16.94 4.26
CA ASP A 44 -3.11 15.74 4.40
C ASP A 44 -2.19 15.42 3.21
N VAL A 45 -2.48 15.94 2.01
CA VAL A 45 -1.73 15.55 0.80
C VAL A 45 -1.55 16.65 -0.24
N GLY A 46 -2.06 17.86 0.01
CA GLY A 46 -2.03 18.99 -0.96
C GLY A 46 -2.72 18.72 -2.30
N LYS A 47 -3.38 17.57 -2.48
CA LYS A 47 -4.14 17.22 -3.68
C LYS A 47 -5.58 17.71 -3.55
N THR A 48 -5.98 18.64 -4.41
CA THR A 48 -7.38 19.05 -4.58
C THR A 48 -8.25 17.85 -4.97
N ILE A 49 -9.55 17.92 -4.69
CA ILE A 49 -10.53 16.90 -5.11
C ILE A 49 -10.40 16.63 -6.62
N PHE A 50 -10.22 17.69 -7.42
CA PHE A 50 -10.01 17.59 -8.86
C PHE A 50 -8.79 16.74 -9.22
N ARG A 51 -7.61 17.02 -8.64
CA ARG A 51 -6.40 16.22 -8.88
C ARG A 51 -6.52 14.77 -8.43
N ARG A 52 -7.39 14.49 -7.45
CA ARG A 52 -7.66 13.12 -7.01
C ARG A 52 -8.49 12.36 -8.04
N ILE A 53 -9.65 12.90 -8.42
CA ILE A 53 -10.62 12.25 -9.31
C ILE A 53 -10.09 12.11 -10.74
N PHE A 54 -9.43 13.14 -11.28
CA PHE A 54 -8.92 13.13 -12.66
C PHE A 54 -7.58 12.42 -12.84
N HIS A 55 -7.05 11.79 -11.78
CA HIS A 55 -6.02 10.79 -11.97
C HIS A 55 -6.62 9.57 -12.68
N TRP A 56 -5.86 8.95 -13.59
CA TRP A 56 -6.35 7.85 -14.42
C TRP A 56 -7.01 6.73 -13.61
N GLY A 57 -6.45 6.40 -12.43
CA GLY A 57 -6.96 5.34 -11.57
C GLY A 57 -8.40 5.59 -11.09
N PRO A 58 -8.67 6.66 -10.32
CA PRO A 58 -10.02 6.97 -9.88
C PRO A 58 -10.99 7.24 -11.01
N PHE A 59 -10.53 7.88 -12.09
CA PHE A 59 -11.37 8.13 -13.26
C PHE A 59 -11.86 6.82 -13.89
N VAL A 60 -10.95 5.87 -14.14
CA VAL A 60 -11.30 4.55 -14.69
C VAL A 60 -12.17 3.76 -13.72
N ALA A 61 -11.87 3.77 -12.42
CA ALA A 61 -12.69 3.07 -11.42
C ALA A 61 -14.13 3.59 -11.38
N LEU A 62 -14.32 4.92 -11.37
CA LEU A 62 -15.65 5.53 -11.42
C LEU A 62 -16.38 5.20 -12.72
N PHE A 63 -15.70 5.28 -13.87
CA PHE A 63 -16.27 4.88 -15.15
C PHE A 63 -16.78 3.43 -15.10
N LEU A 64 -15.98 2.48 -14.59
CA LEU A 64 -16.38 1.07 -14.49
C LEU A 64 -17.59 0.88 -13.59
N ILE A 65 -17.60 1.52 -12.40
CA ILE A 65 -18.72 1.46 -11.45
C ILE A 65 -20.01 1.96 -12.11
N PHE A 66 -19.98 3.14 -12.73
CA PHE A 66 -21.18 3.72 -13.34
C PHE A 66 -21.62 2.96 -14.60
N TYR A 67 -20.68 2.57 -15.46
CA TYR A 67 -20.99 1.88 -16.71
C TYR A 67 -21.60 0.48 -16.46
N ILE A 68 -20.93 -0.35 -15.66
CA ILE A 68 -21.42 -1.70 -15.33
C ILE A 68 -22.73 -1.59 -14.54
N GLY A 69 -22.78 -0.69 -13.55
CA GLY A 69 -23.96 -0.44 -12.73
C GLY A 69 -25.18 -0.04 -13.56
N PHE A 70 -25.02 0.89 -14.51
CA PHE A 70 -26.09 1.36 -15.38
C PHE A 70 -26.64 0.26 -16.31
N VAL A 71 -25.74 -0.47 -16.98
CA VAL A 71 -26.14 -1.54 -17.91
C VAL A 71 -26.84 -2.67 -17.16
N ALA A 72 -26.25 -3.16 -16.07
CA ALA A 72 -26.84 -4.24 -15.29
C ALA A 72 -28.15 -3.84 -14.62
N ALA A 73 -28.28 -2.61 -14.09
CA ALA A 73 -29.54 -2.13 -13.51
C ALA A 73 -30.68 -2.09 -14.55
N THR A 74 -30.39 -1.56 -15.75
CA THR A 74 -31.38 -1.47 -16.83
C THR A 74 -31.84 -2.84 -17.30
N LEU A 75 -30.90 -3.77 -17.45
CA LEU A 75 -31.20 -5.15 -17.85
C LEU A 75 -31.93 -5.91 -16.75
N ALA A 76 -31.58 -5.72 -15.47
CA ALA A 76 -32.27 -6.34 -14.34
C ALA A 76 -33.76 -5.99 -14.33
N LEU A 77 -34.11 -4.71 -14.59
CA LEU A 77 -35.50 -4.25 -14.66
C LEU A 77 -36.25 -4.79 -15.89
N SER A 78 -35.53 -5.12 -16.96
CA SER A 78 -36.11 -5.67 -18.20
C SER A 78 -36.34 -7.18 -18.10
N TRP A 79 -35.50 -7.86 -17.31
CA TRP A 79 -35.48 -9.31 -17.18
C TRP A 79 -36.35 -9.85 -16.03
N TRP A 80 -36.32 -9.22 -14.85
CA TRP A 80 -37.09 -9.69 -13.69
C TRP A 80 -38.02 -8.59 -13.21
N PRO A 81 -39.35 -8.74 -13.38
CA PRO A 81 -40.30 -7.73 -12.98
C PRO A 81 -40.16 -7.34 -11.50
N ILE A 82 -40.02 -6.03 -11.24
CA ILE A 82 -39.83 -5.47 -9.89
C ILE A 82 -41.07 -5.60 -9.01
N ASN A 83 -42.25 -5.80 -9.59
CA ASN A 83 -43.49 -6.08 -8.87
C ASN A 83 -43.50 -7.48 -8.23
N SER A 84 -42.66 -8.41 -8.70
CA SER A 84 -42.45 -9.68 -8.02
C SER A 84 -41.52 -9.52 -6.82
N VAL A 85 -41.81 -10.22 -5.72
CA VAL A 85 -40.98 -10.18 -4.50
C VAL A 85 -39.53 -10.56 -4.80
N GLY A 86 -39.32 -11.60 -5.61
CA GLY A 86 -37.99 -12.03 -6.03
C GLY A 86 -37.24 -10.97 -6.83
N GLY A 87 -37.90 -10.33 -7.80
CA GLY A 87 -37.31 -9.27 -8.62
C GLY A 87 -36.95 -8.04 -7.81
N PHE A 88 -37.83 -7.63 -6.89
CA PHE A 88 -37.57 -6.53 -5.96
C PHE A 88 -36.35 -6.80 -5.07
N ILE A 89 -36.27 -7.96 -4.43
CA ILE A 89 -35.14 -8.34 -3.56
C ILE A 89 -33.85 -8.38 -4.38
N HIS A 90 -33.87 -9.03 -5.53
CA HIS A 90 -32.71 -9.18 -6.39
C HIS A 90 -32.17 -7.83 -6.89
N PHE A 91 -33.05 -6.94 -7.34
CA PHE A 91 -32.67 -5.59 -7.76
C PHE A 91 -32.17 -4.74 -6.58
N SER A 92 -32.80 -4.85 -5.41
CA SER A 92 -32.36 -4.14 -4.20
C SER A 92 -30.96 -4.58 -3.74
N ILE A 93 -30.67 -5.89 -3.79
CA ILE A 93 -29.34 -6.42 -3.51
C ILE A 93 -28.31 -5.88 -4.51
N PHE A 94 -28.66 -5.84 -5.81
CA PHE A 94 -27.77 -5.28 -6.82
C PHE A 94 -27.46 -3.80 -6.57
N LEU A 95 -28.49 -2.98 -6.30
CA LEU A 95 -28.31 -1.57 -5.97
C LEU A 95 -27.50 -1.37 -4.68
N PHE A 96 -27.68 -2.24 -3.68
CA PHE A 96 -26.86 -2.24 -2.48
C PHE A 96 -25.38 -2.46 -2.79
N TRP A 97 -25.04 -3.44 -3.64
CA TRP A 97 -23.64 -3.67 -4.03
C TRP A 97 -23.06 -2.48 -4.78
N ASN A 98 -23.82 -1.90 -5.73
CA ASN A 98 -23.38 -0.73 -6.48
C ASN A 98 -23.15 0.49 -5.57
N TYR A 99 -24.09 0.77 -4.67
CA TYR A 99 -23.96 1.85 -3.67
C TYR A 99 -22.79 1.61 -2.73
N SER A 100 -22.66 0.40 -2.18
CA SER A 100 -21.57 0.04 -1.27
C SER A 100 -20.20 0.17 -1.94
N THR A 101 -20.10 -0.24 -3.21
CA THR A 101 -18.87 -0.11 -4.02
C THR A 101 -18.49 1.35 -4.18
N LEU A 102 -19.41 2.20 -4.64
CA LEU A 102 -19.16 3.63 -4.83
C LEU A 102 -18.80 4.32 -3.52
N ASN A 103 -19.59 4.11 -2.46
CA ASN A 103 -19.38 4.74 -1.17
C ASN A 103 -18.02 4.36 -0.55
N ASN A 104 -17.68 3.07 -0.53
CA ASN A 104 -16.41 2.62 0.03
C ASN A 104 -15.21 3.03 -0.83
N PHE A 105 -15.36 3.05 -2.16
CA PHE A 105 -14.35 3.60 -3.06
C PHE A 105 -14.05 5.08 -2.74
N LEU A 106 -15.10 5.91 -2.66
CA LEU A 106 -14.95 7.34 -2.35
C LEU A 106 -14.34 7.54 -0.96
N LYS A 107 -14.81 6.81 0.05
CA LYS A 107 -14.23 6.86 1.41
C LYS A 107 -12.76 6.46 1.41
N ALA A 108 -12.38 5.39 0.72
CA ALA A 108 -10.98 4.96 0.61
C ALA A 108 -10.11 6.03 -0.08
N ALA A 109 -10.60 6.63 -1.17
CA ALA A 109 -9.88 7.65 -1.94
C ALA A 109 -9.74 8.99 -1.19
N PHE A 110 -10.80 9.46 -0.51
CA PHE A 110 -10.83 10.79 0.08
C PHE A 110 -10.32 10.84 1.51
N MET A 111 -10.63 9.84 2.34
CA MET A 111 -10.09 9.80 3.70
C MET A 111 -8.59 9.52 3.69
N GLY A 112 -8.08 8.65 2.83
CA GLY A 112 -6.64 8.31 2.82
C GLY A 112 -6.16 7.54 4.05
N GLY A 113 -4.89 7.12 4.02
CA GLY A 113 -4.35 6.10 4.94
C GLY A 113 -4.16 6.54 6.39
N GLY A 114 -4.30 7.83 6.70
CA GLY A 114 -3.92 8.39 8.00
C GLY A 114 -2.42 8.70 8.03
N TYR A 115 -2.07 9.92 8.41
CA TYR A 115 -0.72 10.45 8.25
C TYR A 115 -0.17 11.00 9.56
N LEU A 116 1.13 10.79 9.74
CA LEU A 116 1.88 11.48 10.78
C LEU A 116 2.07 12.96 10.42
N THR A 117 2.02 13.79 11.44
CA THR A 117 2.46 15.18 11.37
C THR A 117 3.92 15.24 10.90
N LYS A 118 4.30 16.36 10.27
CA LYS A 118 5.70 16.56 9.86
C LYS A 118 6.46 16.86 11.14
N GLU A 119 7.71 16.45 11.21
CA GLU A 119 8.52 16.61 12.42
C GLU A 119 7.90 15.93 13.64
N TRP A 120 7.12 14.85 13.40
CA TRP A 120 6.56 14.07 14.49
C TRP A 120 7.68 13.42 15.32
N ILE A 121 7.59 13.60 16.62
CA ILE A 121 8.48 13.04 17.63
C ILE A 121 7.56 12.39 18.68
N PRO A 122 7.85 11.14 19.11
CA PRO A 122 7.09 10.49 20.19
C PRO A 122 7.25 11.26 21.51
N ASP A 123 6.20 11.24 22.34
CA ASP A 123 6.23 11.80 23.70
C ASP A 123 6.91 10.85 24.69
N LEU A 124 8.11 10.37 24.33
CA LEU A 124 8.89 9.40 25.08
C LEU A 124 10.35 9.83 25.09
N THR A 125 11.02 9.65 26.22
CA THR A 125 12.47 9.78 26.31
C THR A 125 13.14 8.52 25.75
N ASP A 126 14.31 8.70 25.13
CA ASP A 126 15.23 7.62 24.73
C ASP A 126 14.68 6.58 23.73
N VAL A 127 13.77 6.98 22.83
CA VAL A 127 13.24 6.09 21.77
C VAL A 127 13.90 6.30 20.41
N ASP A 128 14.87 7.21 20.32
CA ASP A 128 15.54 7.59 19.09
C ASP A 128 16.26 6.41 18.43
N ASP A 129 16.83 5.52 19.23
CA ASP A 129 17.52 4.29 18.78
C ASP A 129 16.58 3.14 18.42
N HIS A 130 15.30 3.26 18.77
CA HIS A 130 14.28 2.23 18.56
C HIS A 130 13.40 2.51 17.33
N LEU A 131 13.37 3.76 16.86
CA LEU A 131 12.52 4.21 15.76
C LEU A 131 13.30 4.62 14.53
N GLN A 132 12.69 4.42 13.36
CA GLN A 132 13.27 4.89 12.11
C GLN A 132 13.02 6.37 11.91
N TYR A 133 14.07 7.14 11.65
CA TYR A 133 13.93 8.52 11.21
C TYR A 133 13.54 8.64 9.72
N CYS A 134 12.74 9.65 9.39
CA CYS A 134 12.34 9.99 8.03
C CYS A 134 12.84 11.39 7.65
N ASN A 135 13.91 11.48 6.87
CA ASN A 135 14.49 12.76 6.42
C ASN A 135 13.47 13.66 5.69
N GLN A 136 12.61 13.07 4.86
CA GLN A 136 11.62 13.82 4.06
C GLN A 136 10.53 14.46 4.93
N CYS A 137 10.13 13.79 6.01
CA CYS A 137 9.18 14.33 6.97
C CYS A 137 9.85 15.06 8.13
N LYS A 138 11.19 14.98 8.25
CA LYS A 138 12.00 15.50 9.36
C LYS A 138 11.57 15.03 10.75
N GLY A 139 11.07 13.80 10.85
CA GLY A 139 10.59 13.22 12.11
C GLY A 139 10.69 11.71 12.13
N TYR A 140 10.40 11.12 13.28
CA TYR A 140 10.37 9.67 13.45
C TYR A 140 9.16 9.05 12.75
N LYS A 141 9.28 7.78 12.40
CA LYS A 141 8.17 6.96 11.96
C LYS A 141 7.63 6.25 13.20
N ALA A 142 6.35 6.45 13.48
CA ALA A 142 5.63 5.62 14.45
C ALA A 142 5.76 4.13 14.09
N PRO A 143 5.57 3.22 15.08
CA PRO A 143 5.45 1.80 14.79
C PRO A 143 4.47 1.53 13.63
N ARG A 144 4.85 0.64 12.72
CA ARG A 144 4.10 0.27 11.49
C ARG A 144 3.94 1.40 10.45
N ALA A 145 4.50 2.60 10.67
CA ALA A 145 4.40 3.70 9.73
C ALA A 145 5.52 3.68 8.68
N HIS A 146 5.18 4.00 7.44
CA HIS A 146 6.15 4.06 6.34
C HIS A 146 5.97 5.33 5.50
N HIS A 147 7.07 5.85 4.97
CA HIS A 147 7.04 7.03 4.10
C HIS A 147 6.63 6.63 2.68
N CYS A 148 5.57 7.23 2.17
CA CYS A 148 5.18 7.08 0.77
C CYS A 148 5.69 8.26 -0.04
N SER A 149 6.55 8.01 -1.03
CA SER A 149 7.07 9.04 -1.93
C SER A 149 6.00 9.65 -2.86
N LYS A 150 4.90 8.96 -3.14
CA LYS A 150 3.79 9.52 -3.94
C LYS A 150 2.90 10.46 -3.12
N CYS A 151 2.72 10.17 -1.83
CA CYS A 151 1.96 11.01 -0.89
C CYS A 151 2.83 12.05 -0.18
N GLN A 152 4.17 11.93 -0.24
CA GLN A 152 5.13 12.82 0.41
C GLN A 152 4.92 12.95 1.94
N ARG A 153 4.49 11.85 2.56
CA ARG A 153 4.14 11.75 3.98
C ARG A 153 4.39 10.35 4.51
N CYS A 154 4.63 10.26 5.83
CA CYS A 154 4.58 9.00 6.57
C CYS A 154 3.12 8.61 6.80
N VAL A 155 2.74 7.43 6.33
CA VAL A 155 1.40 6.84 6.43
C VAL A 155 1.41 5.86 7.60
N LEU A 156 0.42 5.95 8.48
CA LEU A 156 0.24 5.03 9.60
C LEU A 156 -0.23 3.67 9.10
N LYS A 157 0.30 2.59 9.69
CA LYS A 157 0.05 1.20 9.29
C LYS A 157 -0.02 1.07 7.76
N MET A 158 1.00 1.59 7.08
CA MET A 158 0.98 1.71 5.63
C MET A 158 0.94 0.32 5.00
N ASP A 159 -0.08 0.06 4.18
CA ASP A 159 -0.14 -1.17 3.40
C ASP A 159 0.52 -0.97 2.03
N HIS A 160 -0.05 -0.08 1.21
CA HIS A 160 0.51 0.27 -0.08
C HIS A 160 0.00 1.63 -0.58
N HIS A 161 0.64 2.16 -1.62
CA HIS A 161 0.07 3.25 -2.41
C HIS A 161 -0.75 2.65 -3.55
N CYS A 162 -2.05 2.94 -3.60
CA CYS A 162 -2.94 2.39 -4.60
C CYS A 162 -3.26 3.46 -5.67
N PRO A 163 -2.86 3.23 -6.93
CA PRO A 163 -3.12 4.19 -8.01
C PRO A 163 -4.61 4.31 -8.32
N TRP A 164 -5.41 3.26 -8.11
CA TRP A 164 -6.87 3.23 -8.37
C TRP A 164 -7.66 4.17 -7.49
N ILE A 165 -7.20 4.42 -6.25
CA ILE A 165 -7.80 5.41 -5.35
C ILE A 165 -6.95 6.70 -5.28
N ASN A 166 -5.84 6.76 -6.03
CA ASN A 166 -4.84 7.84 -6.02
C ASN A 166 -4.39 8.23 -4.60
N ASN A 167 -4.30 7.23 -3.72
CA ASN A 167 -4.05 7.43 -2.31
C ASN A 167 -3.42 6.19 -1.67
N CYS A 168 -2.82 6.37 -0.48
CA CYS A 168 -2.35 5.25 0.31
C CYS A 168 -3.51 4.54 1.01
N VAL A 169 -3.40 3.22 1.08
CA VAL A 169 -4.15 2.38 2.00
C VAL A 169 -3.31 2.26 3.28
N GLY A 170 -3.92 2.60 4.41
CA GLY A 170 -3.29 2.57 5.73
C GLY A 170 -4.33 2.57 6.83
N HIS A 171 -3.91 2.86 8.06
CA HIS A 171 -4.74 2.80 9.28
C HIS A 171 -6.17 3.32 9.09
N ARG A 172 -6.33 4.56 8.60
CA ARG A 172 -7.62 5.26 8.58
C ARG A 172 -8.61 4.73 7.54
N ASN A 173 -8.14 4.17 6.42
CA ASN A 173 -9.02 3.79 5.30
C ASN A 173 -8.94 2.29 4.93
N HIS A 174 -8.19 1.47 5.68
CA HIS A 174 -8.00 0.05 5.35
C HIS A 174 -9.33 -0.70 5.28
N ALA A 175 -10.23 -0.47 6.24
CA ALA A 175 -11.57 -1.06 6.29
C ALA A 175 -12.39 -0.73 5.04
N HIS A 176 -12.43 0.55 4.66
CA HIS A 176 -13.12 1.00 3.44
C HIS A 176 -12.52 0.43 2.17
N PHE A 177 -11.19 0.30 2.10
CA PHE A 177 -10.56 -0.34 0.97
C PHE A 177 -10.99 -1.82 0.86
N VAL A 178 -11.01 -2.57 1.96
CA VAL A 178 -11.45 -3.97 1.98
C VAL A 178 -12.93 -4.10 1.61
N PHE A 179 -13.81 -3.25 2.16
CA PHE A 179 -15.23 -3.24 1.80
C PHE A 179 -15.47 -2.85 0.34
N PHE A 180 -14.67 -1.93 -0.21
CA PHE A 180 -14.68 -1.61 -1.63
C PHE A 180 -14.33 -2.84 -2.46
N LEU A 181 -13.24 -3.56 -2.15
CA LEU A 181 -12.86 -4.77 -2.88
C LEU A 181 -13.94 -5.86 -2.80
N ALA A 182 -14.51 -6.08 -1.61
CA ALA A 182 -15.58 -7.05 -1.39
C ALA A 182 -16.83 -6.73 -2.21
N SER A 183 -17.37 -5.51 -2.05
CA SER A 183 -18.58 -5.08 -2.77
C SER A 183 -18.37 -4.97 -4.28
N ALA A 184 -17.20 -4.54 -4.75
CA ALA A 184 -16.88 -4.50 -6.18
C ALA A 184 -16.83 -5.90 -6.78
N SER A 185 -16.22 -6.86 -6.07
CA SER A 185 -16.07 -8.24 -6.56
C SER A 185 -17.42 -8.96 -6.59
N THR A 186 -18.20 -8.89 -5.51
CA THR A 186 -19.54 -9.51 -5.43
C THR A 186 -20.53 -8.82 -6.36
N GLY A 187 -20.52 -7.49 -6.42
CA GLY A 187 -21.37 -6.70 -7.30
C GLY A 187 -21.10 -6.95 -8.78
N CYS A 188 -19.83 -7.05 -9.18
CA CYS A 188 -19.49 -7.38 -10.57
C CYS A 188 -19.81 -8.83 -10.93
N PHE A 189 -19.62 -9.79 -10.00
CA PHE A 189 -20.06 -11.16 -10.21
C PHE A 189 -21.59 -11.22 -10.40
N HIS A 190 -22.35 -10.53 -9.55
CA HIS A 190 -23.81 -10.41 -9.68
C HIS A 190 -24.21 -9.75 -10.99
N ALA A 191 -23.53 -8.67 -11.41
CA ALA A 191 -23.73 -8.03 -12.70
C ALA A 191 -23.52 -9.00 -13.87
N CYS A 192 -22.47 -9.83 -13.84
CA CYS A 192 -22.24 -10.85 -14.86
C CYS A 192 -23.42 -11.81 -15.00
N LEU A 193 -23.99 -12.27 -13.87
CA LEU A 193 -25.15 -13.16 -13.90
C LEU A 193 -26.38 -12.45 -14.50
N ILE A 194 -26.65 -11.21 -14.08
CA ILE A 194 -27.75 -10.40 -14.61
C ILE A 194 -27.62 -10.21 -16.12
N ILE A 195 -26.44 -9.78 -16.58
CA ILE A 195 -26.20 -9.44 -17.98
C ILE A 195 -26.22 -10.71 -18.84
N ALA A 196 -25.60 -11.80 -18.38
CA ALA A 196 -25.58 -13.07 -19.11
C ALA A 196 -27.00 -13.65 -19.25
N ALA A 197 -27.79 -13.65 -18.18
CA ALA A 197 -29.19 -14.04 -18.22
C ALA A 197 -29.95 -13.17 -19.23
N SER A 198 -29.85 -11.84 -19.11
CA SER A 198 -30.54 -10.90 -19.99
C SER A 198 -30.18 -11.08 -21.47
N ILE A 199 -28.90 -11.30 -21.79
CA ILE A 199 -28.46 -11.64 -23.14
C ILE A 199 -29.12 -12.92 -23.63
N TYR A 200 -29.14 -13.97 -22.80
CA TYR A 200 -29.76 -15.25 -23.14
C TYR A 200 -31.25 -15.11 -23.47
N HIS A 201 -32.06 -14.39 -22.67
CA HIS A 201 -33.48 -14.19 -23.05
C HIS A 201 -33.65 -13.24 -24.23
N GLY A 202 -32.82 -12.21 -24.36
CA GLY A 202 -32.91 -11.31 -25.50
C GLY A 202 -32.62 -12.02 -26.82
N LEU A 203 -31.66 -12.95 -26.85
CA LEU A 203 -31.38 -13.80 -28.03
C LEU A 203 -32.53 -14.79 -28.32
N ASN A 204 -33.23 -15.24 -27.29
CA ASN A 204 -34.35 -16.18 -27.41
C ASN A 204 -35.73 -15.48 -27.43
N LEU A 205 -35.78 -14.17 -27.65
CA LEU A 205 -37.02 -13.38 -27.56
C LEU A 205 -38.14 -13.90 -28.48
N VAL A 206 -37.81 -14.34 -29.70
CA VAL A 206 -38.77 -14.92 -30.64
C VAL A 206 -39.39 -16.21 -30.10
N TRP A 207 -38.61 -17.02 -29.41
CA TRP A 207 -39.11 -18.25 -28.79
C TRP A 207 -40.06 -17.92 -27.65
N TYR A 208 -39.67 -17.04 -26.73
CA TYR A 208 -40.51 -16.64 -25.59
C TYR A 208 -41.82 -15.98 -26.04
N THR A 209 -41.77 -15.07 -27.01
CA THR A 209 -42.98 -14.42 -27.53
C THR A 209 -43.97 -15.36 -28.22
N ARG A 210 -43.50 -16.51 -28.75
CA ARG A 210 -44.34 -17.49 -29.44
C ARG A 210 -44.91 -18.59 -28.54
N TYR A 211 -44.13 -19.02 -27.54
CA TYR A 211 -44.44 -20.24 -26.78
C TYR A 211 -44.64 -20.00 -25.28
N ALA A 212 -44.20 -18.87 -24.74
CA ALA A 212 -44.45 -18.55 -23.33
C ALA A 212 -45.88 -18.05 -23.15
N GLU A 213 -46.44 -18.34 -21.99
CA GLU A 213 -47.76 -17.85 -21.60
C GLU A 213 -47.79 -16.31 -21.63
N LYS A 214 -48.88 -15.76 -22.18
CA LYS A 214 -49.08 -14.31 -22.30
C LYS A 214 -48.97 -13.70 -20.91
N ASP A 215 -48.12 -12.68 -20.77
CA ASP A 215 -47.81 -11.95 -19.53
C ASP A 215 -46.84 -12.63 -18.53
N SER A 216 -46.27 -13.80 -18.88
CA SER A 216 -45.34 -14.55 -17.99
C SER A 216 -43.86 -14.43 -18.35
N TYR A 217 -43.50 -13.73 -19.43
CA TYR A 217 -42.13 -13.72 -19.96
C TYR A 217 -41.47 -12.33 -19.93
N PRO A 218 -40.16 -12.25 -19.68
CA PRO A 218 -39.49 -10.97 -19.64
C PRO A 218 -39.14 -10.44 -21.04
N VAL A 219 -39.40 -9.15 -21.26
CA VAL A 219 -39.20 -8.50 -22.56
C VAL A 219 -37.85 -7.79 -22.59
N VAL A 220 -36.78 -8.55 -22.81
CA VAL A 220 -35.44 -7.98 -23.00
C VAL A 220 -35.23 -7.63 -24.48
N ARG A 221 -35.26 -6.34 -24.80
CA ARG A 221 -35.04 -5.84 -26.18
C ARG A 221 -33.56 -5.51 -26.41
N LEU A 222 -32.84 -6.43 -27.05
CA LEU A 222 -31.45 -6.22 -27.46
C LEU A 222 -31.37 -5.55 -28.83
N THR A 223 -31.51 -4.22 -28.86
CA THR A 223 -31.02 -3.46 -30.03
C THR A 223 -29.52 -3.70 -30.23
N ILE A 224 -28.97 -3.44 -31.41
CA ILE A 224 -27.52 -3.58 -31.67
C ILE A 224 -26.70 -2.82 -30.62
N THR A 225 -27.09 -1.58 -30.29
CA THR A 225 -26.42 -0.77 -29.27
C THR A 225 -26.47 -1.44 -27.90
N TRP A 226 -27.65 -1.88 -27.45
CA TRP A 226 -27.80 -2.54 -26.16
C TRP A 226 -27.05 -3.88 -26.09
N PHE A 227 -26.99 -4.63 -27.19
CA PHE A 227 -26.20 -5.85 -27.28
C PHE A 227 -24.70 -5.56 -27.11
N LEU A 228 -24.15 -4.61 -27.87
CA LEU A 228 -22.74 -4.23 -27.77
C LEU A 228 -22.38 -3.71 -26.36
N MET A 229 -23.23 -2.87 -25.78
CA MET A 229 -23.06 -2.35 -24.42
C MET A 229 -23.05 -3.49 -23.39
N SER A 230 -23.94 -4.47 -23.54
CA SER A 230 -24.04 -5.64 -22.66
C SER A 230 -22.81 -6.55 -22.76
N VAL A 231 -22.33 -6.82 -23.97
CA VAL A 231 -21.12 -7.61 -24.21
C VAL A 231 -19.89 -6.95 -23.59
N LEU A 232 -19.74 -5.63 -23.76
CA LEU A 232 -18.66 -4.89 -23.12
C LEU A 232 -18.81 -4.89 -21.59
N ALA A 233 -20.03 -4.69 -21.07
CA ALA A 233 -20.28 -4.66 -19.63
C ALA A 233 -19.99 -6.00 -18.95
N VAL A 234 -20.39 -7.14 -19.54
CA VAL A 234 -20.08 -8.46 -18.97
C VAL A 234 -18.59 -8.77 -19.01
N ALA A 235 -17.89 -8.38 -20.09
CA ALA A 235 -16.43 -8.56 -20.18
C ALA A 235 -15.68 -7.72 -19.13
N LEU A 236 -16.06 -6.45 -18.95
CA LEU A 236 -15.49 -5.58 -17.93
C LEU A 236 -15.82 -6.07 -16.52
N ALA A 237 -17.07 -6.45 -16.26
CA ALA A 237 -17.50 -6.99 -14.96
C ALA A 237 -16.76 -8.29 -14.61
N ALA A 238 -16.58 -9.21 -15.56
CA ALA A 238 -15.82 -10.43 -15.34
C ALA A 238 -14.34 -10.13 -15.03
N GLY A 239 -13.72 -9.23 -15.79
CA GLY A 239 -12.34 -8.80 -15.55
C GLY A 239 -12.16 -8.16 -14.16
N VAL A 240 -13.10 -7.29 -13.75
CA VAL A 240 -13.10 -6.66 -12.42
C VAL A 240 -13.31 -7.72 -11.33
N ALA A 241 -14.31 -8.60 -11.47
CA ALA A 241 -14.60 -9.63 -10.47
C ALA A 241 -13.38 -10.54 -10.20
N ILE A 242 -12.66 -10.94 -11.26
CA ILE A 242 -11.46 -11.77 -11.14
C ILE A 242 -10.29 -10.98 -10.54
N ALA A 243 -9.94 -9.84 -11.13
CA ALA A 243 -8.75 -9.08 -10.73
C ALA A 243 -8.90 -8.51 -9.31
N VAL A 244 -10.05 -7.90 -9.00
CA VAL A 244 -10.35 -7.34 -7.68
C VAL A 244 -10.59 -8.46 -6.67
N GLY A 245 -11.16 -9.60 -7.08
CA GLY A 245 -11.31 -10.77 -6.22
C GLY A 245 -9.98 -11.36 -5.76
N ILE A 246 -8.98 -11.44 -6.65
CA ILE A 246 -7.61 -11.84 -6.28
C ILE A 246 -7.00 -10.84 -5.29
N LEU A 247 -7.18 -9.55 -5.53
CA LEU A 247 -6.69 -8.50 -4.62
C LEU A 247 -7.37 -8.58 -3.24
N LEU A 248 -8.67 -8.84 -3.21
CA LEU A 248 -9.42 -9.07 -1.97
C LEU A 248 -8.86 -10.26 -1.20
N PHE A 249 -8.59 -11.37 -1.88
CA PHE A 249 -7.99 -12.56 -1.26
C PHE A 249 -6.63 -12.23 -0.63
N ILE A 250 -5.76 -11.49 -1.33
CA ILE A 250 -4.46 -11.07 -0.81
C ILE A 250 -4.63 -10.20 0.45
N GLN A 251 -5.54 -9.24 0.42
CA GLN A 251 -5.82 -8.37 1.57
C GLN A 251 -6.36 -9.16 2.77
N LEU A 252 -7.32 -10.06 2.54
CA LEU A 252 -7.87 -10.92 3.60
C LEU A 252 -6.81 -11.86 4.20
N LYS A 253 -5.89 -12.39 3.38
CA LYS A 253 -4.75 -13.18 3.86
C LYS A 253 -3.80 -12.37 4.74
N GLY A 254 -3.50 -11.12 4.37
CA GLY A 254 -2.71 -10.21 5.21
C GLY A 254 -3.39 -9.94 6.54
N ILE A 255 -4.68 -9.61 6.51
CA ILE A 255 -5.51 -9.36 7.70
C ILE A 255 -5.58 -10.60 8.57
N TYR A 256 -5.75 -11.80 8.01
CA TYR A 256 -5.73 -13.05 8.76
C TYR A 256 -4.45 -13.19 9.61
N LYS A 257 -3.30 -12.81 9.04
CA LYS A 257 -1.98 -12.84 9.71
C LYS A 257 -1.67 -11.60 10.57
N GLY A 258 -2.54 -10.58 10.60
CA GLY A 258 -2.28 -9.31 11.29
C GLY A 258 -1.21 -8.42 10.63
N LYS A 259 -0.86 -8.70 9.36
CA LYS A 259 0.25 -8.06 8.64
C LYS A 259 -0.24 -7.22 7.46
N THR A 260 0.38 -6.06 7.26
CA THR A 260 0.34 -5.35 5.98
C THR A 260 1.25 -6.02 4.94
N ALA A 261 1.09 -5.66 3.66
CA ALA A 261 1.98 -6.12 2.59
C ALA A 261 3.45 -5.74 2.83
N LEU A 262 3.71 -4.56 3.39
CA LEU A 262 5.06 -4.13 3.78
C LEU A 262 5.62 -4.95 4.94
N GLU A 263 4.78 -5.25 5.94
CA GLU A 263 5.16 -6.06 7.09
C GLU A 263 5.48 -7.50 6.70
N GLU A 264 4.69 -8.12 5.82
CA GLU A 264 4.99 -9.46 5.30
C GLU A 264 6.35 -9.50 4.60
N TYR A 265 6.70 -8.46 3.84
CA TYR A 265 8.03 -8.35 3.22
C TYR A 265 9.15 -8.19 4.25
N ILE A 266 8.95 -7.37 5.28
CA ILE A 266 9.94 -7.15 6.34
C ILE A 266 10.20 -8.45 7.12
N VAL A 267 9.13 -9.18 7.45
CA VAL A 267 9.20 -10.45 8.16
C VAL A 267 9.85 -11.52 7.29
N SER A 268 9.44 -11.67 6.03
CA SER A 268 10.06 -12.63 5.11
C SER A 268 11.57 -12.40 4.96
N LYS A 269 12.01 -11.15 4.95
CA LYS A 269 13.45 -10.82 4.95
C LYS A 269 14.13 -11.14 6.27
N ALA A 270 13.44 -10.93 7.40
CA ALA A 270 13.93 -11.27 8.73
C ALA A 270 14.12 -12.79 8.88
N ASP A 271 13.18 -13.58 8.34
CA ASP A 271 13.21 -15.04 8.37
C ASP A 271 14.34 -15.59 7.48
N HIS A 272 14.44 -15.12 6.23
CA HIS A 272 15.49 -15.56 5.32
C HIS A 272 16.91 -15.28 5.85
N TRP A 273 17.12 -14.11 6.46
CA TRP A 273 18.42 -13.78 7.06
C TRP A 273 18.79 -14.69 8.24
N ARG A 274 17.78 -15.15 9.00
CA ARG A 274 17.99 -16.08 10.12
C ARG A 274 18.23 -17.50 9.62
N GLU A 275 17.56 -17.90 8.54
CA GLU A 275 17.77 -19.18 7.85
C GLU A 275 19.21 -19.30 7.35
N GLU A 276 19.73 -18.27 6.63
CA GLU A 276 21.13 -18.23 6.17
C GLU A 276 22.13 -18.44 7.33
N ARG A 277 21.94 -17.74 8.46
CA ARG A 277 22.82 -17.85 9.63
C ARG A 277 22.70 -19.20 10.35
N SER A 278 21.50 -19.77 10.37
CA SER A 278 21.28 -21.10 10.92
C SER A 278 21.98 -22.18 10.08
N GLU A 279 22.02 -22.03 8.75
CA GLU A 279 22.78 -22.91 7.85
C GLU A 279 24.30 -22.79 8.07
N GLU A 280 24.78 -21.60 8.47
CA GLU A 280 26.18 -21.35 8.87
C GLU A 280 26.52 -21.91 10.27
N GLY A 281 25.56 -22.53 10.96
CA GLY A 281 25.77 -23.17 12.26
C GLY A 281 25.60 -22.25 13.46
N GLU A 282 25.09 -21.02 13.27
CA GLU A 282 24.78 -20.11 14.37
C GLU A 282 23.43 -20.48 15.02
N GLU A 283 23.35 -20.36 16.35
CA GLU A 283 22.08 -20.52 17.06
C GLU A 283 21.24 -19.25 16.91
N VAL A 284 20.15 -19.33 16.13
CA VAL A 284 19.31 -18.18 15.80
C VAL A 284 17.86 -18.40 16.22
N THR A 285 17.30 -17.44 16.96
CA THR A 285 15.90 -17.48 17.37
C THR A 285 14.97 -16.93 16.26
N PRO A 286 13.81 -17.57 16.01
CA PRO A 286 12.83 -17.08 15.03
C PRO A 286 12.33 -15.68 15.36
N PHE A 287 12.04 -14.88 14.33
CA PHE A 287 11.45 -13.56 14.53
C PHE A 287 9.99 -13.66 14.95
N ILE A 288 9.66 -13.15 16.14
CA ILE A 288 8.27 -13.09 16.63
C ILE A 288 7.62 -11.80 16.16
N PHE A 289 6.64 -11.90 15.26
CA PHE A 289 5.90 -10.73 14.78
C PHE A 289 4.96 -10.19 15.88
N PRO A 290 5.08 -8.90 16.27
CA PRO A 290 4.42 -8.38 17.47
C PRO A 290 2.92 -8.15 17.31
N TYR A 291 2.41 -7.87 16.11
CA TYR A 291 1.04 -7.36 15.91
C TYR A 291 0.01 -8.41 15.49
N ASP A 292 0.34 -9.70 15.52
CA ASP A 292 -0.63 -10.76 15.25
C ASP A 292 -1.37 -11.14 16.53
N MET A 293 -2.64 -10.73 16.66
CA MET A 293 -3.50 -10.96 17.83
C MET A 293 -4.39 -12.21 17.70
N GLY A 294 -4.13 -13.06 16.69
CA GLY A 294 -4.98 -14.17 16.30
C GLY A 294 -6.07 -13.74 15.31
N TRP A 295 -6.42 -14.65 14.39
CA TRP A 295 -7.22 -14.32 13.20
C TRP A 295 -8.54 -13.59 13.50
N LYS A 296 -9.25 -13.95 14.58
CA LYS A 296 -10.51 -13.28 14.97
C LYS A 296 -10.29 -11.82 15.36
N ASN A 297 -9.23 -11.55 16.13
CA ASN A 297 -8.92 -10.20 16.61
C ASN A 297 -8.34 -9.36 15.48
N ASN A 298 -7.51 -9.95 14.62
CA ASN A 298 -6.98 -9.27 13.44
C ASN A 298 -8.11 -8.86 12.47
N LEU A 299 -9.11 -9.73 12.26
CA LEU A 299 -10.30 -9.37 11.47
C LEU A 299 -11.11 -8.26 12.15
N LYS A 300 -11.33 -8.36 13.47
CA LYS A 300 -12.06 -7.33 14.22
C LYS A 300 -11.37 -5.98 14.15
N GLU A 301 -10.03 -5.92 14.20
CA GLU A 301 -9.27 -4.68 14.10
C GLU A 301 -9.64 -3.87 12.85
N ILE A 302 -9.87 -4.55 11.72
CA ILE A 302 -10.23 -3.91 10.45
C ILE A 302 -11.73 -3.79 10.23
N LEU A 303 -12.50 -4.86 10.49
CA LEU A 303 -13.89 -4.96 10.01
C LEU A 303 -14.94 -4.50 11.03
N SER A 304 -14.64 -4.56 12.33
CA SER A 304 -15.67 -4.33 13.36
C SER A 304 -16.07 -2.88 13.55
N GLY A 305 -15.25 -1.93 13.08
CA GLY A 305 -15.57 -0.51 13.11
C GLY A 305 -16.47 -0.04 11.97
N TRP A 306 -16.91 -0.94 11.07
CA TRP A 306 -17.74 -0.60 9.89
C TRP A 306 -17.19 0.56 9.05
N GLY A 307 -15.86 0.74 9.07
CA GLY A 307 -15.18 1.87 8.43
C GLY A 307 -14.25 2.63 9.35
N ASP A 308 -14.59 2.73 10.63
CA ASP A 308 -13.80 3.49 11.60
C ASP A 308 -12.60 2.67 12.10
N ALA A 309 -11.41 3.26 11.99
CA ALA A 309 -10.18 2.63 12.44
C ALA A 309 -10.11 2.61 13.97
N ARG A 310 -9.77 1.46 14.56
CA ARG A 310 -9.61 1.31 16.01
C ARG A 310 -8.26 1.81 16.49
N GLY A 311 -8.25 2.54 17.60
CA GLY A 311 -7.03 3.07 18.18
C GLY A 311 -6.43 4.23 17.37
N ASN A 312 -5.35 4.79 17.90
CA ASN A 312 -4.74 6.01 17.36
C ASN A 312 -3.81 5.76 16.15
N GLY A 313 -3.55 4.50 15.79
CA GLY A 313 -2.71 4.12 14.65
C GLY A 313 -1.20 4.31 14.86
N VAL A 314 -0.78 4.75 16.03
CA VAL A 314 0.63 4.92 16.43
C VAL A 314 1.04 3.79 17.37
N TRP A 315 0.21 3.52 18.39
CA TRP A 315 0.46 2.53 19.42
C TRP A 315 -0.50 1.36 19.29
N TRP A 316 0.01 0.15 19.52
CA TRP A 316 -0.68 -1.09 19.15
C TRP A 316 -0.64 -2.09 20.29
N PRO A 317 -1.65 -2.95 20.46
CA PRO A 317 -1.46 -4.15 21.26
C PRO A 317 -0.33 -5.00 20.66
N VAL A 318 0.48 -5.63 21.50
CA VAL A 318 1.62 -6.45 21.07
C VAL A 318 1.62 -7.81 21.77
N LYS A 319 2.15 -8.84 21.12
CA LYS A 319 2.31 -10.18 21.73
C LYS A 319 3.26 -10.13 22.94
N ASN A 320 2.99 -10.95 23.94
CA ASN A 320 3.90 -11.16 25.07
C ASN A 320 5.27 -11.66 24.55
N GLY A 321 6.36 -11.19 25.14
CA GLY A 321 7.73 -11.37 24.63
C GLY A 321 8.14 -10.39 23.51
N THR A 322 7.28 -9.45 23.13
CA THR A 322 7.59 -8.36 22.20
C THR A 322 7.22 -7.00 22.79
N ASN A 323 7.57 -5.91 22.10
CA ASN A 323 7.27 -4.53 22.51
C ASN A 323 6.83 -3.69 21.31
N GLN A 324 6.49 -2.41 21.54
CA GLN A 324 6.05 -1.48 20.48
C GLN A 324 7.06 -1.30 19.34
N PHE A 325 8.35 -1.51 19.63
CA PHE A 325 9.47 -1.20 18.75
C PHE A 325 10.10 -2.45 18.11
N THR A 326 9.71 -3.67 18.49
CA THR A 326 10.31 -4.92 18.01
C THR A 326 10.45 -4.98 16.48
N LEU A 327 9.41 -4.60 15.73
CA LEU A 327 9.48 -4.54 14.28
C LEU A 327 10.39 -3.41 13.78
N SER A 328 10.34 -2.24 14.42
CA SER A 328 11.15 -1.06 14.06
C SER A 328 12.64 -1.31 14.26
N GLU A 329 13.02 -1.94 15.37
CA GLU A 329 14.38 -2.36 15.69
C GLU A 329 14.91 -3.37 14.67
N GLU A 330 14.10 -4.38 14.31
CA GLU A 330 14.45 -5.34 13.27
C GLU A 330 14.71 -4.62 11.93
N GLN A 331 13.89 -3.63 11.58
CA GLN A 331 14.13 -2.82 10.38
C GLN A 331 15.40 -1.95 10.47
N LEU A 332 15.75 -1.44 11.65
CA LEU A 332 16.99 -0.71 11.88
C LEU A 332 18.20 -1.64 11.68
N ARG A 333 18.18 -2.84 12.25
CA ARG A 333 19.20 -3.90 12.04
C ARG A 333 19.35 -4.24 10.57
N GLN A 334 18.23 -4.48 9.87
CA GLN A 334 18.24 -4.77 8.44
C GLN A 334 18.79 -3.61 7.59
N LYS A 335 18.65 -2.36 8.04
CA LYS A 335 19.25 -1.19 7.37
C LYS A 335 20.73 -1.05 7.71
N ALA A 336 21.15 -1.33 8.94
CA ALA A 336 22.56 -1.33 9.34
C ALA A 336 23.35 -2.36 8.54
N SER A 337 22.89 -3.62 8.49
CA SER A 337 23.45 -4.67 7.64
C SER A 337 23.48 -4.29 6.15
N LYS A 338 22.48 -3.55 5.67
CA LYS A 338 22.48 -3.05 4.28
C LYS A 338 23.50 -1.95 4.05
N ARG A 339 23.80 -1.12 5.06
CA ARG A 339 24.85 -0.09 5.00
C ARG A 339 26.25 -0.71 5.04
N GLU A 340 26.47 -1.73 5.87
CA GLU A 340 27.74 -2.47 5.93
C GLU A 340 28.07 -3.17 4.60
N ARG A 341 27.06 -3.70 3.92
CA ARG A 341 27.20 -4.30 2.58
C ARG A 341 27.22 -3.28 1.44
N ALA A 342 26.93 -2.00 1.73
CA ALA A 342 26.99 -0.98 0.70
C ALA A 342 28.45 -0.81 0.25
N ARG A 343 28.62 -0.46 -1.02
CA ARG A 343 29.95 -0.20 -1.60
C ARG A 343 29.96 1.15 -2.27
N THR A 344 31.03 1.89 -2.08
CA THR A 344 31.26 3.15 -2.78
C THR A 344 31.82 2.83 -4.17
N VAL A 345 31.24 3.45 -5.17
CA VAL A 345 31.71 3.37 -6.56
C VAL A 345 31.97 4.77 -7.09
N VAL A 346 32.94 4.88 -8.00
CA VAL A 346 33.19 6.08 -8.79
C VAL A 346 32.67 5.87 -10.19
N ILE A 347 31.99 6.88 -10.72
CA ILE A 347 31.45 6.87 -12.07
C ILE A 347 32.56 7.19 -13.06
N THR A 348 32.75 6.32 -14.04
CA THR A 348 33.78 6.43 -15.09
C THR A 348 33.23 6.94 -16.41
N GLU A 349 31.92 6.85 -16.62
CA GLU A 349 31.25 7.31 -17.83
C GLU A 349 29.94 8.04 -17.52
N ASN A 350 29.62 9.05 -18.34
CA ASN A 350 28.37 9.80 -18.21
C ASN A 350 27.18 8.95 -18.64
N TYR A 351 26.10 9.01 -17.86
CA TYR A 351 24.80 8.48 -18.25
C TYR A 351 23.73 9.52 -18.01
N LEU A 352 22.95 9.82 -19.05
CA LEU A 352 21.99 10.92 -19.00
C LEU A 352 20.68 10.58 -18.25
N GLY A 353 20.52 9.33 -17.78
CA GLY A 353 19.29 8.86 -17.14
C GLY A 353 18.16 8.55 -18.13
N GLY A 354 17.08 7.97 -17.63
CA GLY A 354 15.88 7.63 -18.41
C GLY A 354 15.86 6.22 -18.98
N TRP A 355 14.65 5.69 -19.20
CA TRP A 355 14.43 4.29 -19.59
C TRP A 355 14.91 3.96 -21.01
N TRP A 356 14.58 4.83 -21.97
CA TRP A 356 14.95 4.63 -23.38
C TRP A 356 16.44 4.86 -23.66
N ARG A 357 17.10 5.72 -22.87
CA ARG A 357 18.53 6.03 -23.05
C ARG A 357 19.44 4.86 -22.66
N ALA A 358 18.91 3.84 -21.98
CA ALA A 358 19.60 2.59 -21.75
C ALA A 358 20.02 1.88 -23.06
N VAL A 359 19.42 2.20 -24.22
CA VAL A 359 19.83 1.64 -25.51
C VAL A 359 21.29 1.96 -25.85
N TYR A 360 21.77 3.15 -25.48
CA TYR A 360 23.16 3.58 -25.70
C TYR A 360 24.15 2.86 -24.77
N VAL A 361 23.63 2.25 -23.70
CA VAL A 361 24.40 1.36 -22.83
C VAL A 361 24.62 0.00 -23.50
N GLY A 362 23.81 -0.34 -24.49
CA GLY A 362 23.88 -1.59 -25.24
C GLY A 362 22.66 -2.49 -25.02
N PRO A 363 22.44 -3.45 -25.93
CA PRO A 363 21.20 -4.21 -26.01
C PRO A 363 20.93 -5.02 -24.73
N ARG A 364 21.96 -5.65 -24.17
CA ARG A 364 21.83 -6.45 -22.93
C ARG A 364 21.41 -5.60 -21.73
N ALA A 365 21.99 -4.40 -21.58
CA ALA A 365 21.61 -3.51 -20.48
C ALA A 365 20.17 -2.97 -20.68
N PHE A 366 19.77 -2.69 -21.92
CA PHE A 366 18.42 -2.21 -22.25
C PHE A 366 17.32 -3.25 -21.94
N PHE A 367 17.49 -4.50 -22.37
CA PHE A 367 16.49 -5.55 -22.14
C PHE A 367 16.51 -6.10 -20.72
N CYS A 368 17.65 -6.04 -20.02
CA CYS A 368 17.77 -6.46 -18.62
C CYS A 368 17.58 -5.30 -17.63
N GLN A 369 16.76 -4.32 -18.00
CA GLN A 369 16.42 -3.22 -17.12
C GLN A 369 15.57 -3.70 -15.93
N PRO A 370 15.84 -3.23 -14.69
CA PRO A 370 14.96 -3.52 -13.55
C PRO A 370 13.51 -3.11 -13.81
N ILE A 371 12.56 -4.04 -13.74
CA ILE A 371 11.13 -3.71 -13.87
C ILE A 371 10.66 -3.15 -12.52
N SER A 372 10.95 -1.87 -12.27
CA SER A 372 10.54 -1.16 -11.05
C SER A 372 10.23 0.31 -11.36
N GLU A 373 9.42 0.94 -10.50
CA GLU A 373 9.14 2.39 -10.58
C GLU A 373 10.36 3.27 -10.23
N GLU A 374 11.47 2.67 -9.83
CA GLU A 374 12.68 3.40 -9.45
C GLU A 374 13.33 4.03 -10.69
N ALA A 375 13.67 5.32 -10.57
CA ALA A 375 14.16 6.12 -11.68
C ALA A 375 15.51 5.62 -12.22
N ARG A 376 15.74 5.86 -13.52
CA ARG A 376 17.07 5.76 -14.13
C ARG A 376 17.73 7.12 -14.00
N VAL A 377 18.67 7.22 -13.08
CA VAL A 377 19.26 8.49 -12.68
C VAL A 377 20.39 8.89 -13.61
N LYS A 378 20.55 10.21 -13.78
CA LYS A 378 21.71 10.77 -14.44
C LYS A 378 22.93 10.59 -13.53
N VAL A 379 24.05 10.15 -14.08
CA VAL A 379 25.34 10.08 -13.39
C VAL A 379 26.43 10.73 -14.24
N GLU A 380 27.37 11.40 -13.57
CA GLU A 380 28.46 12.13 -14.23
C GLU A 380 29.82 11.57 -13.82
N ILE A 381 30.80 11.65 -14.73
CA ILE A 381 32.17 11.17 -14.49
C ILE A 381 32.75 11.84 -13.24
N GLY A 382 33.35 11.02 -12.38
CA GLY A 382 33.93 11.45 -11.10
C GLY A 382 32.94 11.52 -9.95
N ASP A 383 31.64 11.30 -10.19
CA ASP A 383 30.68 11.19 -9.10
C ASP A 383 30.97 9.97 -8.22
N ARG A 384 30.92 10.17 -6.90
CA ARG A 384 30.93 9.07 -5.93
C ARG A 384 29.49 8.65 -5.62
N TRP A 385 29.22 7.35 -5.69
CA TRP A 385 27.92 6.77 -5.43
C TRP A 385 28.01 5.65 -4.41
N MET A 386 27.15 5.69 -3.39
CA MET A 386 26.96 4.59 -2.46
C MET A 386 25.93 3.62 -3.05
N VAL A 387 26.40 2.46 -3.51
CA VAL A 387 25.60 1.40 -4.10
C VAL A 387 25.10 0.47 -3.02
N THR A 388 23.80 0.20 -3.04
CA THR A 388 23.14 -0.63 -2.01
C THR A 388 22.42 -1.85 -2.55
N ARG A 389 22.23 -1.92 -3.88
CA ARG A 389 21.70 -3.09 -4.60
C ARG A 389 22.36 -3.14 -5.97
N GLY A 390 22.50 -4.34 -6.53
CA GLY A 390 23.04 -4.54 -7.86
C GLY A 390 22.33 -5.68 -8.59
N MET A 391 22.19 -5.52 -9.90
CA MET A 391 21.86 -6.57 -10.87
C MET A 391 23.08 -6.78 -11.77
N LYS A 392 22.98 -7.73 -12.70
CA LYS A 392 24.05 -8.03 -13.67
C LYS A 392 24.52 -6.80 -14.46
N TYR A 393 23.60 -5.92 -14.88
CA TYR A 393 23.90 -4.75 -15.71
C TYR A 393 23.62 -3.40 -15.07
N TRP A 394 23.00 -3.37 -13.88
CA TRP A 394 22.48 -2.16 -13.26
C TRP A 394 22.85 -2.11 -11.78
N LEU A 395 23.23 -0.93 -11.30
CA LEU A 395 23.47 -0.66 -9.88
C LEU A 395 22.44 0.35 -9.38
N TYR A 396 22.05 0.22 -8.12
CA TYR A 396 21.11 1.13 -7.46
C TYR A 396 21.77 1.75 -6.23
N GLY A 397 21.75 3.08 -6.18
CA GLY A 397 22.43 3.82 -5.13
C GLY A 397 21.96 5.26 -4.99
N ARG A 398 22.76 6.02 -4.24
CA ARG A 398 22.68 7.48 -4.12
C ARG A 398 24.06 8.09 -4.34
N ARG A 399 24.09 9.31 -4.84
CA ARG A 399 25.30 10.13 -4.86
C ARG A 399 25.71 10.50 -3.43
N ILE A 400 27.01 10.50 -3.15
CA ILE A 400 27.59 10.94 -1.88
C ILE A 400 28.54 12.11 -2.12
N GLY A 401 28.73 12.95 -1.11
CA GLY A 401 29.67 14.07 -1.14
C GLY A 401 31.12 13.60 -1.05
N ARG A 402 32.07 14.53 -1.26
CA ARG A 402 33.51 14.25 -1.16
C ARG A 402 33.92 13.72 0.22
N ASN A 403 33.23 14.13 1.28
CA ASN A 403 33.52 13.72 2.65
C ASN A 403 32.72 12.47 3.09
N GLY A 404 32.18 11.69 2.14
CA GLY A 404 31.32 10.53 2.43
C GLY A 404 29.93 10.88 2.99
N GLN A 405 29.66 12.16 3.27
CA GLN A 405 28.36 12.62 3.76
C GLN A 405 27.28 12.55 2.67
N ASP A 406 26.07 12.23 3.10
CA ASP A 406 24.90 12.17 2.25
C ASP A 406 24.55 13.56 1.69
N ILE A 407 24.51 13.69 0.37
CA ILE A 407 23.92 14.86 -0.27
C ILE A 407 22.40 14.65 -0.25
N ASP A 408 21.74 15.13 0.81
CA ASP A 408 20.36 14.81 1.22
C ASP A 408 19.24 15.27 0.23
N MET A 409 19.61 15.71 -0.98
CA MET A 409 18.69 16.26 -1.99
C MET A 409 18.68 15.53 -3.35
N GLN A 410 19.58 14.59 -3.61
CA GLN A 410 19.63 13.89 -4.91
C GLN A 410 18.82 12.57 -4.89
N PRO A 411 17.98 12.29 -5.91
CA PRO A 411 17.15 11.10 -5.93
C PRO A 411 17.99 9.83 -6.10
N LYS A 412 17.63 8.78 -5.34
CA LYS A 412 18.14 7.42 -5.53
C LYS A 412 17.66 6.85 -6.85
N GLY A 413 18.48 6.03 -7.50
CA GLY A 413 18.04 5.37 -8.71
C GLY A 413 19.05 4.39 -9.30
N TRP A 414 18.63 3.84 -10.43
CA TRP A 414 19.38 2.88 -11.21
C TRP A 414 20.30 3.56 -12.23
N PHE A 415 21.53 3.09 -12.31
CA PHE A 415 22.50 3.47 -13.33
C PHE A 415 23.28 2.24 -13.83
N PRO A 416 23.88 2.30 -15.04
CA PRO A 416 24.58 1.15 -15.60
C PRO A 416 25.79 0.70 -14.78
N ARG A 417 25.90 -0.60 -14.54
CA ARG A 417 27.03 -1.17 -13.77
C ARG A 417 28.38 -0.95 -14.43
N ARG A 418 28.45 -1.02 -15.77
CA ARG A 418 29.70 -0.86 -16.52
C ARG A 418 30.30 0.55 -16.44
N TYR A 419 29.51 1.53 -16.00
CA TYR A 419 29.94 2.92 -15.86
C TYR A 419 30.43 3.26 -14.45
N ALA A 420 30.62 2.24 -13.61
CA ALA A 420 30.99 2.41 -12.23
C ALA A 420 32.06 1.39 -11.83
N VAL A 421 33.07 1.87 -11.12
CA VAL A 421 34.16 1.05 -10.57
C VAL A 421 34.13 1.17 -9.06
N VAL A 422 34.30 0.04 -8.36
CA VAL A 422 34.34 0.00 -6.89
C VAL A 422 35.60 0.71 -6.41
N MET A 423 35.45 1.63 -5.46
CA MET A 423 36.59 2.20 -4.74
C MET A 423 37.14 1.18 -3.76
N ASN A 424 38.45 0.95 -3.78
CA ASN A 424 39.12 0.18 -2.72
C ASN A 424 39.44 1.12 -1.56
N ASP A 425 39.48 0.59 -0.33
CA ASP A 425 39.68 1.39 0.89
C ASP A 425 41.02 2.18 0.89
N SER A 426 41.98 1.81 0.04
CA SER A 426 43.26 2.53 -0.19
C SER A 426 43.13 3.88 -0.92
N ASP A 427 42.00 4.15 -1.58
CA ASP A 427 41.81 5.35 -2.41
C ASP A 427 41.25 6.55 -1.60
N ASP A 428 40.80 6.34 -0.35
CA ASP A 428 40.34 7.44 0.51
C ASP A 428 41.53 8.16 1.18
N GLU A 429 42.61 7.43 1.54
CA GLU A 429 43.82 7.98 2.19
C GLU A 429 44.69 8.85 1.26
N THR A 430 44.65 8.62 -0.05
CA THR A 430 45.42 9.41 -1.02
C THR A 430 44.78 10.76 -1.36
N SER A 431 43.57 11.02 -0.88
CA SER A 431 42.86 12.29 -1.09
C SER A 431 42.97 13.27 0.09
N THR A 432 43.27 12.77 1.30
CA THR A 432 43.53 13.59 2.49
C THR A 432 44.99 14.05 2.60
N SER A 433 45.93 13.41 1.89
CA SER A 433 47.37 13.77 1.93
C SER A 433 47.81 14.80 0.87
N LYS A 434 46.87 15.37 0.09
CA LYS A 434 47.17 16.41 -0.92
C LYS A 434 46.66 17.81 -0.56
N SER A 435 46.33 18.05 0.72
CA SER A 435 45.94 19.37 1.22
C SER A 435 46.67 19.74 2.51
N GLU A 436 47.99 19.57 2.54
CA GLU A 436 48.89 20.33 3.42
C GLU A 436 49.67 21.36 2.60
#